data_AF-A0A7J4BA42-F1
#
_entry.id   AF-A0A7J4BA42-F1
#
_cell.length_a   1.000
_cell.length_b   1.000
_cell.length_c   1.000
_cell.angle_alpha   90.00
_cell.angle_beta   90.00
_cell.angle_gamma   90.00
#
_symmetry.space_group_name_H-M   'P 1'
#
loop_
_entity.id
_entity.type
_entity.pdbx_description
1 polymer ?
#
loop_
_entity_poly.entity_id
_entity_poly.type
_entity_poly.pdbx_seq_one_letter_code
_entity_poly.pdbx_strand_id
1 'polypeptide(L)'
;MITCVDCSSTELEELVRQIIERTIGLEVIEKDKNTVELQCLANISTLTLSEVVKNIVRLTLKSFADLEKAVKEGEARDSREIIARDSLIDKLYLYGLRQLNQVLLGRVNYATVGLKTMTQAIYLAMMLKFLERIADHLSSLAEDTAKLIESEVGTPSKLITYVEALQAKYTQIANYLVVEHGAREEDLRFLGELVKELRVLESGVASDTIISKHGGEHLVRISAYLRDLIELLADMHELAKLVSSSA
;
A
#
# COMPACT_ATOMS: atom_id res chain seq x y z
N MET A 1 1.92 -3.27 28.09
CA MET A 1 3.22 -3.28 28.80
C MET A 1 4.22 -4.10 28.01
N ILE A 2 5.30 -3.47 27.54
CA ILE A 2 6.46 -4.10 26.91
C ILE A 2 7.54 -4.19 28.00
N THR A 3 8.14 -5.37 28.17
CA THR A 3 9.20 -5.61 29.15
C THR A 3 10.47 -6.00 28.41
N CYS A 4 11.57 -5.28 28.65
CA CYS A 4 12.86 -5.68 28.11
C CYS A 4 13.63 -6.55 29.11
N VAL A 5 13.95 -7.78 28.69
CA VAL A 5 14.65 -8.76 29.53
C VAL A 5 16.16 -8.69 29.33
N ASP A 6 16.64 -8.31 28.14
CA ASP A 6 18.07 -8.33 27.75
C ASP A 6 18.51 -7.09 26.92
N CYS A 7 17.94 -5.91 27.15
CA CYS A 7 18.38 -4.67 26.49
C CYS A 7 18.57 -3.52 27.49
N SER A 8 19.48 -2.62 27.15
CA SER A 8 19.70 -1.36 27.86
C SER A 8 18.48 -0.44 27.74
N SER A 9 18.37 0.51 28.69
CA SER A 9 17.30 1.53 28.63
C SER A 9 17.33 2.33 27.33
N THR A 10 18.52 2.59 26.78
CA THR A 10 18.70 3.32 25.52
C THR A 10 18.23 2.52 24.30
N GLU A 11 18.45 1.21 24.27
CA GLU A 11 17.95 0.33 23.21
C GLU A 11 16.43 0.23 23.23
N LEU A 12 15.84 0.15 24.43
CA LEU A 12 14.38 0.18 24.60
C LEU A 12 13.78 1.51 24.13
N GLU A 13 14.44 2.63 24.43
CA GLU A 13 14.03 3.96 23.97
C GLU A 13 14.02 4.09 22.46
N GLU A 14 15.11 3.66 21.81
CA GLU A 14 15.24 3.75 20.36
C GLU A 14 14.22 2.85 19.65
N LEU A 15 13.98 1.64 20.17
CA LEU A 15 12.95 0.74 19.64
C LEU A 15 11.55 1.36 19.76
N VAL A 16 11.21 1.90 20.93
CA VAL A 16 9.91 2.54 21.17
C VAL A 16 9.73 3.75 20.26
N ARG A 17 10.76 4.58 20.10
CA ARG A 17 10.75 5.72 19.20
C ARG A 17 10.44 5.29 17.76
N GLN A 18 11.13 4.26 17.26
CA GLN A 18 10.90 3.72 15.91
C GLN A 18 9.48 3.19 15.71
N ILE A 19 8.90 2.52 16.72
CA ILE A 19 7.52 2.01 16.65
C ILE A 19 6.51 3.17 16.60
N ILE A 20 6.68 4.16 17.47
CA ILE A 20 5.79 5.34 17.52
C ILE A 20 5.88 6.13 16.22
N GLU A 21 7.09 6.35 15.70
CA GLU A 21 7.30 7.08 14.45
C GLU A 21 6.65 6.41 13.23
N ARG A 22 6.37 5.11 13.29
CA ARG A 22 5.70 4.34 12.23
C ARG A 22 4.20 4.13 12.46
N THR A 23 3.64 4.57 13.58
CA THR A 23 2.24 4.28 13.94
C THR A 23 1.43 5.55 14.18
N ILE A 24 0.14 5.53 13.82
CA ILE A 24 -0.79 6.64 14.12
C ILE A 24 -1.29 6.51 15.56
N GLY A 25 -1.05 7.52 16.37
CA GLY A 25 -1.64 7.70 17.70
C GLY A 25 -1.25 6.67 18.75
N LEU A 26 -0.14 5.94 18.57
CA LEU A 26 0.45 5.14 19.64
C LEU A 26 1.37 6.04 20.45
N GLU A 27 1.14 6.14 21.76
CA GLU A 27 1.86 7.04 22.65
C GLU A 27 2.41 6.28 23.85
N VAL A 28 3.53 6.77 24.42
CA VAL A 28 4.03 6.28 25.72
C VAL A 28 3.20 6.90 26.84
N ILE A 29 2.58 6.08 27.66
CA ILE A 29 1.77 6.53 28.80
C ILE A 29 2.55 6.41 30.11
N GLU A 30 3.27 5.30 30.27
CA GLU A 30 4.10 5.04 31.44
C GLU A 30 5.44 4.45 31.02
N LYS A 31 6.49 4.79 31.76
CA LYS A 31 7.84 4.31 31.53
C LYS A 31 8.56 4.14 32.86
N ASP A 32 9.12 2.96 33.08
CA ASP A 32 10.09 2.69 34.14
C ASP A 32 11.46 2.32 33.55
N LYS A 33 12.37 1.80 34.39
CA LYS A 33 13.72 1.39 33.99
C LYS A 33 13.74 0.36 32.85
N ASN A 34 12.86 -0.64 32.88
CA ASN A 34 12.87 -1.78 31.96
C ASN A 34 11.51 -2.04 31.29
N THR A 35 10.51 -1.18 31.54
CA THR A 35 9.14 -1.35 31.07
C THR A 35 8.66 -0.07 30.41
N VAL A 36 7.90 -0.24 29.32
CA VAL A 36 7.21 0.84 28.62
C VAL A 36 5.76 0.43 28.40
N GLU A 37 4.84 1.30 28.78
CA GLU A 37 3.43 1.17 28.44
C GLU A 37 3.10 2.06 27.25
N LEU A 38 2.61 1.42 26.18
CA LEU A 38 2.11 2.08 24.99
C LEU A 38 0.59 2.00 24.96
N GLN A 39 -0.06 3.12 24.62
CA GLN A 39 -1.49 3.17 24.41
C GLN A 39 -1.81 3.86 23.09
N CYS A 40 -2.79 3.31 22.36
CA CYS A 40 -3.33 3.97 21.18
C CYS A 40 -4.37 5.01 21.61
N LEU A 41 -4.05 6.29 21.47
CA LEU A 41 -4.94 7.43 21.76
C LEU A 41 -5.75 7.87 20.54
N ALA A 42 -5.42 7.40 19.34
CA ALA A 42 -6.22 7.69 18.14
C ALA A 42 -7.62 7.08 18.27
N ASN A 43 -8.64 7.91 18.05
CA ASN A 43 -10.01 7.42 17.97
C ASN A 43 -10.18 6.61 16.68
N ILE A 44 -10.63 5.37 16.83
CA ILE A 44 -10.79 4.42 15.74
C ILE A 44 -11.89 4.80 14.76
N SER A 45 -12.75 5.76 15.09
CA SER A 45 -13.78 6.29 14.19
C SER A 45 -13.36 7.57 13.47
N THR A 46 -12.14 8.08 13.68
CA THR A 46 -11.68 9.33 13.04
C THR A 46 -11.55 9.19 11.52
N LEU A 47 -11.16 8.00 11.06
CA LEU A 47 -11.03 7.65 9.66
C LEU A 47 -11.62 6.26 9.47
N THR A 48 -12.62 6.09 8.63
CA THR A 48 -13.18 4.78 8.26
C THR A 48 -12.19 3.97 7.42
N LEU A 49 -12.36 2.65 7.34
CA LEU A 49 -11.51 1.80 6.50
C LEU A 49 -11.57 2.18 5.02
N SER A 50 -12.73 2.62 4.54
CA SER A 50 -12.89 3.14 3.17
C SER A 50 -12.05 4.40 2.94
N GLU A 51 -12.02 5.31 3.91
CA GLU A 51 -11.20 6.53 3.83
C GLU A 51 -9.70 6.22 3.93
N VAL A 52 -9.30 5.20 4.69
CA VAL A 52 -7.92 4.71 4.74
C VAL A 52 -7.49 4.23 3.35
N VAL A 53 -8.29 3.35 2.71
CA VAL A 53 -8.01 2.85 1.35
C VAL A 53 -7.94 4.01 0.35
N LYS A 54 -8.91 4.93 0.37
CA LYS A 54 -8.93 6.11 -0.51
C LYS A 54 -7.69 6.98 -0.34
N ASN A 55 -7.23 7.17 0.90
CA ASN A 55 -6.02 7.95 1.17
C ASN A 55 -4.77 7.26 0.65
N ILE A 56 -4.62 5.95 0.86
CA ILE A 56 -3.49 5.20 0.32
C ILE A 56 -3.49 5.30 -1.21
N VAL A 57 -4.63 5.04 -1.86
CA VAL A 57 -4.79 5.17 -3.32
C VAL A 57 -4.35 6.54 -3.83
N ARG A 58 -4.85 7.61 -3.20
CA ARG A 58 -4.51 8.99 -3.58
C ARG A 58 -3.01 9.29 -3.41
N LEU A 59 -2.41 8.82 -2.32
CA LEU A 59 -0.99 9.04 -2.03
C LEU A 59 -0.08 8.26 -2.99
N THR A 60 -0.44 7.01 -3.31
CA THR A 60 0.28 6.19 -4.29
C THR A 60 0.18 6.78 -5.69
N LEU A 61 -1.01 7.22 -6.13
CA LEU A 61 -1.18 7.91 -7.43
C LEU A 61 -0.33 9.18 -7.54
N LYS A 62 -0.28 9.98 -6.47
CA LYS A 62 0.59 11.15 -6.43
C LYS A 62 2.07 10.75 -6.50
N SER A 63 2.45 9.64 -5.89
CA SER A 63 3.83 9.12 -5.92
C SER A 63 4.22 8.63 -7.31
N PHE A 64 3.29 8.03 -8.05
CA PHE A 64 3.52 7.67 -9.46
C PHE A 64 3.77 8.92 -10.31
N ALA A 65 2.95 9.96 -10.14
CA ALA A 65 3.09 11.22 -10.89
C ALA A 65 4.44 11.91 -10.60
N ASP A 66 4.87 11.91 -9.34
CA ASP A 66 6.14 12.53 -8.97
C ASP A 66 7.35 11.68 -9.41
N LEU A 67 7.22 10.35 -9.49
CA LEU A 67 8.27 9.50 -10.08
C LEU A 67 8.39 9.75 -11.58
N GLU A 68 7.26 9.87 -12.26
CA GLU A 68 7.20 10.19 -13.68
C GLU A 68 7.87 11.55 -13.97
N LYS A 69 7.59 12.55 -13.12
CA LYS A 69 8.25 13.87 -13.15
C LYS A 69 9.75 13.76 -12.92
N ALA A 70 10.18 13.00 -11.90
CA ALA A 70 11.60 12.79 -11.60
C ALA A 70 12.36 12.18 -12.79
N VAL A 71 11.77 11.18 -13.46
CA VAL A 71 12.36 10.53 -14.63
C VAL A 71 12.39 11.45 -15.87
N LYS A 72 11.37 12.30 -16.08
CA LYS A 72 11.30 13.23 -17.22
C LYS A 72 12.23 14.43 -17.07
N GLU A 73 12.25 15.01 -15.88
CA GLU A 73 12.91 16.30 -15.61
C GLU A 73 14.30 16.14 -14.99
N GLY A 74 14.65 14.93 -14.53
CA GLY A 74 15.92 14.67 -13.87
C GLY A 74 16.02 15.33 -12.49
N GLU A 75 14.89 15.52 -11.79
CA GLU A 75 14.83 16.20 -10.50
C GLU A 75 14.75 15.21 -9.32
N ALA A 76 15.87 14.95 -8.64
CA ALA A 76 15.92 14.04 -7.47
C ALA A 76 15.08 14.51 -6.26
N ARG A 77 14.61 15.77 -6.25
CA ARG A 77 13.75 16.30 -5.19
C ARG A 77 12.42 15.54 -5.09
N ASP A 78 11.83 15.20 -6.23
CA ASP A 78 10.53 14.53 -6.29
C ASP A 78 10.58 13.14 -5.65
N SER A 79 11.73 12.44 -5.76
CA SER A 79 11.96 11.15 -5.08
C SER A 79 11.91 11.24 -3.56
N ARG A 80 12.40 12.33 -2.94
CA ARG A 80 12.33 12.50 -1.47
C ARG A 80 10.91 12.67 -0.97
N GLU A 81 10.05 13.33 -1.75
CA GLU A 81 8.63 13.47 -1.41
C GLU A 81 7.89 12.14 -1.52
N ILE A 82 8.32 11.23 -2.39
CA ILE A 82 7.79 9.86 -2.49
C ILE A 82 8.08 9.09 -1.20
N ILE A 83 9.33 9.10 -0.73
CA ILE A 83 9.75 8.40 0.52
C ILE A 83 8.95 8.90 1.73
N ALA A 84 8.73 10.21 1.84
CA ALA A 84 7.93 10.77 2.92
C ALA A 84 6.46 10.31 2.89
N ARG A 85 5.88 10.13 1.70
CA ARG A 85 4.51 9.61 1.53
C ARG A 85 4.42 8.13 1.83
N ASP A 86 5.44 7.36 1.49
CA ASP A 86 5.53 5.93 1.82
C ASP A 86 5.40 5.70 3.32
N SER A 87 6.13 6.49 4.14
CA SER A 87 5.98 6.48 5.60
C SER A 87 4.57 6.80 6.09
N LEU A 88 3.82 7.64 5.37
CA LEU A 88 2.42 7.91 5.69
C LEU A 88 1.50 6.74 5.27
N ILE A 89 1.80 6.05 4.17
CA ILE A 89 1.06 4.87 3.72
C ILE A 89 1.24 3.71 4.71
N ASP A 90 2.45 3.47 5.19
CA ASP A 90 2.76 2.53 6.27
C ASP A 90 1.88 2.76 7.52
N LYS A 91 1.83 4.03 7.93
CA LYS A 91 1.03 4.50 9.06
C LYS A 91 -0.46 4.22 8.87
N LEU A 92 -0.97 4.47 7.67
CA LEU A 92 -2.36 4.20 7.28
C LEU A 92 -2.67 2.70 7.25
N TYR A 93 -1.74 1.88 6.74
CA TYR A 93 -1.84 0.42 6.78
C TYR A 93 -1.98 -0.09 8.23
N LEU A 94 -1.06 0.31 9.13
CA LEU A 94 -1.10 -0.11 10.54
C LEU A 94 -2.32 0.45 11.29
N TYR A 95 -2.79 1.64 10.92
CA TYR A 95 -4.05 2.17 11.43
C TYR A 95 -5.23 1.30 11.00
N GLY A 96 -5.40 1.02 9.71
CA GLY A 96 -6.47 0.16 9.19
C GLY A 96 -6.46 -1.25 9.80
N LEU A 97 -5.28 -1.86 9.93
CA LEU A 97 -5.14 -3.17 10.56
C LEU A 97 -5.59 -3.17 12.03
N ARG A 98 -5.31 -2.09 12.78
CA ARG A 98 -5.80 -1.93 14.16
C ARG A 98 -7.32 -1.83 14.21
N GLN A 99 -7.96 -1.15 13.25
CA GLN A 99 -9.43 -1.10 13.16
C GLN A 99 -10.02 -2.49 12.94
N LEU A 100 -9.47 -3.23 11.97
CA LEU A 100 -9.89 -4.59 11.68
C LEU A 100 -9.74 -5.50 12.90
N ASN A 101 -8.64 -5.39 13.64
CA ASN A 101 -8.44 -6.15 14.87
C ASN A 101 -9.46 -5.81 15.96
N GLN A 102 -9.84 -4.54 16.15
CA GLN A 102 -10.89 -4.20 17.13
C GLN A 102 -12.26 -4.76 16.73
N VAL A 103 -12.54 -4.81 15.42
CA VAL A 103 -13.75 -5.45 14.89
C VAL A 103 -13.73 -6.96 15.15
N LEU A 104 -12.62 -7.64 14.81
CA LEU A 104 -12.42 -9.08 15.02
C LEU A 104 -12.49 -9.49 16.49
N LEU A 105 -12.06 -8.63 17.40
CA LEU A 105 -12.17 -8.83 18.85
C LEU A 105 -13.58 -8.52 19.41
N GLY A 106 -14.53 -8.11 18.57
CA GLY A 106 -15.89 -7.73 18.99
C GLY A 106 -15.96 -6.44 19.80
N ARG A 107 -14.91 -5.63 19.81
CA ARG A 107 -14.83 -4.36 20.56
C ARG A 107 -15.46 -3.20 19.80
N VAL A 108 -15.52 -3.31 18.47
CA VAL A 108 -16.10 -2.30 17.58
C VAL A 108 -17.02 -3.03 16.60
N ASN A 109 -18.20 -2.45 16.34
CA ASN A 109 -19.09 -3.00 15.31
C ASN A 109 -18.47 -2.76 13.93
N TYR A 110 -18.50 -3.78 13.07
CA TYR A 110 -17.93 -3.71 11.72
C TYR A 110 -18.51 -2.53 10.89
N ALA A 111 -19.79 -2.19 11.09
CA ALA A 111 -20.44 -1.07 10.42
C ALA A 111 -19.87 0.29 10.85
N THR A 112 -19.39 0.42 12.09
CA THR A 112 -18.79 1.66 12.62
C THR A 112 -17.50 2.05 11.89
N VAL A 113 -16.78 1.07 11.34
CA VAL A 113 -15.55 1.31 10.58
C VAL A 113 -15.77 1.25 9.07
N GLY A 114 -17.04 1.16 8.62
CA GLY A 114 -17.43 1.19 7.21
C GLY A 114 -17.45 -0.17 6.50
N LEU A 115 -17.44 -1.29 7.24
CA LEU A 115 -17.65 -2.62 6.65
C LEU A 115 -19.14 -2.92 6.48
N LYS A 116 -19.48 -3.69 5.45
CA LYS A 116 -20.84 -4.23 5.25
C LYS A 116 -21.06 -5.56 5.95
N THR A 117 -20.02 -6.39 5.97
CA THR A 117 -20.05 -7.71 6.63
C THR A 117 -18.73 -7.99 7.32
N MET A 118 -18.75 -8.90 8.29
CA MET A 118 -17.55 -9.35 8.99
C MET A 118 -16.53 -10.00 8.04
N THR A 119 -17.02 -10.75 7.04
CA THR A 119 -16.20 -11.47 6.07
C THR A 119 -15.30 -10.53 5.26
N GLN A 120 -15.72 -9.28 5.04
CA GLN A 120 -14.91 -8.26 4.36
C GLN A 120 -13.62 -7.90 5.10
N ALA A 121 -13.51 -8.19 6.39
CA ALA A 121 -12.34 -7.83 7.19
C ALA A 121 -11.05 -8.48 6.65
N ILE A 122 -11.12 -9.75 6.22
CA ILE A 122 -9.96 -10.48 5.68
C ILE A 122 -9.52 -9.86 4.35
N TYR A 123 -10.48 -9.60 3.45
CA TYR A 123 -10.23 -8.95 2.17
C TYR A 123 -9.58 -7.59 2.34
N LEU A 124 -10.09 -6.76 3.25
CA LEU A 124 -9.51 -5.45 3.51
C LEU A 124 -8.12 -5.52 4.13
N ALA A 125 -7.84 -6.50 5.00
CA ALA A 125 -6.49 -6.69 5.53
C ALA A 125 -5.48 -6.98 4.40
N MET A 126 -5.83 -7.88 3.47
CA MET A 126 -4.99 -8.21 2.31
C MET A 126 -4.84 -7.02 1.36
N MET A 127 -5.95 -6.35 1.04
CA MET A 127 -5.96 -5.16 0.19
C MET A 127 -5.04 -4.05 0.73
N LEU A 128 -5.15 -3.72 2.01
CA LEU A 128 -4.30 -2.71 2.64
C LEU A 128 -2.82 -3.10 2.56
N LYS A 129 -2.50 -4.39 2.72
CA LYS A 129 -1.12 -4.86 2.60
C LYS A 129 -0.60 -4.78 1.17
N PHE A 130 -1.37 -5.18 0.17
CA PHE A 130 -0.95 -5.06 -1.23
C PHE A 130 -0.76 -3.61 -1.66
N LEU A 131 -1.62 -2.69 -1.19
CA LEU A 131 -1.48 -1.26 -1.46
C LEU A 131 -0.21 -0.67 -0.82
N GLU A 132 0.11 -1.05 0.42
CA GLU A 132 1.38 -0.67 1.06
C GLU A 132 2.58 -1.23 0.29
N ARG A 133 2.56 -2.51 -0.10
CA ARG A 133 3.65 -3.11 -0.88
C ARG A 133 3.90 -2.44 -2.23
N ILE A 134 2.84 -1.95 -2.88
CA ILE A 134 2.98 -1.15 -4.11
C ILE A 134 3.69 0.17 -3.81
N ALA A 135 3.34 0.84 -2.70
CA ALA A 135 3.99 2.07 -2.28
C ALA A 135 5.47 1.84 -1.93
N ASP A 136 5.80 0.78 -1.17
CA ASP A 136 7.17 0.41 -0.81
C ASP A 136 8.05 0.29 -2.07
N HIS A 137 7.57 -0.45 -3.08
CA HIS A 137 8.33 -0.66 -4.31
C HIS A 137 8.40 0.58 -5.19
N LEU A 138 7.40 1.44 -5.15
CA LEU A 138 7.44 2.72 -5.83
C LEU A 138 8.45 3.68 -5.18
N SER A 139 8.52 3.68 -3.85
CA SER A 139 9.51 4.40 -3.05
C SER A 139 10.93 3.90 -3.34
N SER A 140 11.13 2.57 -3.32
CA SER A 140 12.41 1.94 -3.66
C SER A 140 12.86 2.28 -5.09
N LEU A 141 11.93 2.26 -6.05
CA LEU A 141 12.21 2.65 -7.43
C LEU A 141 12.58 4.13 -7.54
N ALA A 142 11.94 5.01 -6.76
CA ALA A 142 12.26 6.42 -6.72
C ALA A 142 13.65 6.71 -6.14
N GLU A 143 14.07 5.95 -5.12
CA GLU A 143 15.44 6.01 -4.57
C GLU A 143 16.48 5.60 -5.61
N ASP A 144 16.26 4.48 -6.30
CA ASP A 144 17.17 4.02 -7.35
C ASP A 144 17.24 4.99 -8.53
N THR A 145 16.09 5.57 -8.90
CA THR A 145 16.01 6.63 -9.91
C THR A 145 16.80 7.86 -9.49
N ALA A 146 16.70 8.30 -8.22
CA ALA A 146 17.45 9.44 -7.71
C ALA A 146 18.96 9.20 -7.78
N LYS A 147 19.44 8.01 -7.39
CA LYS A 147 20.87 7.65 -7.50
C LYS A 147 21.39 7.70 -8.94
N LEU A 148 20.57 7.29 -9.92
CA LEU A 148 20.93 7.36 -11.34
C LEU A 148 21.00 8.80 -11.87
N ILE A 149 20.11 9.66 -11.40
CA ILE A 149 20.11 11.10 -11.71
C ILE A 149 21.37 11.75 -11.12
N GLU A 150 21.64 11.51 -9.83
CA GLU A 150 22.77 12.10 -9.10
C GLU A 150 24.14 11.64 -9.62
N SER A 151 24.22 10.44 -10.20
CA SER A 151 25.45 9.91 -10.79
C SER A 151 25.72 10.37 -12.23
N GLU A 152 24.89 11.26 -12.80
CA GLU A 152 24.96 11.76 -14.18
C GLU A 152 24.90 10.66 -15.26
N VAL A 153 24.59 9.41 -14.89
CA VAL A 153 24.35 8.29 -15.81
C VAL A 153 23.05 8.50 -16.58
N GLY A 154 22.11 9.24 -15.98
CA GLY A 154 20.77 9.47 -16.51
C GLY A 154 19.84 8.27 -16.32
N THR A 155 18.54 8.51 -16.38
CA THR A 155 17.53 7.46 -16.23
C THR A 155 17.27 6.78 -17.57
N PRO A 156 17.10 5.43 -17.60
CA PRO A 156 16.75 4.74 -18.84
C PRO A 156 15.45 5.29 -19.44
N SER A 157 15.48 5.71 -20.71
CA SER A 157 14.34 6.36 -21.36
C SER A 157 13.06 5.53 -21.37
N LYS A 158 13.18 4.20 -21.37
CA LYS A 158 12.02 3.29 -21.33
C LYS A 158 11.42 3.11 -19.93
N LEU A 159 12.10 3.53 -18.87
CA LEU A 159 11.59 3.41 -17.50
C LEU A 159 10.27 4.14 -17.36
N ILE A 160 10.17 5.35 -17.96
CA ILE A 160 8.95 6.14 -17.99
C ILE A 160 7.77 5.37 -18.55
N THR A 161 7.97 4.61 -19.63
CA THR A 161 6.92 3.86 -20.31
C THR A 161 6.33 2.78 -19.40
N TYR A 162 7.17 2.12 -18.61
CA TYR A 162 6.71 1.13 -17.63
C TYR A 162 6.01 1.78 -16.44
N VAL A 163 6.53 2.90 -15.94
CA VAL A 163 5.92 3.65 -14.83
C VAL A 163 4.52 4.18 -15.22
N GLU A 164 4.40 4.82 -16.38
CA GLU A 164 3.14 5.31 -16.95
C GLU A 164 2.14 4.17 -17.15
N ALA A 165 2.59 3.04 -17.70
CA ALA A 165 1.73 1.88 -17.89
C ALA A 165 1.22 1.31 -16.56
N LEU A 166 2.09 1.16 -15.55
CA LEU A 166 1.69 0.68 -14.22
C LEU A 166 0.77 1.66 -13.51
N GLN A 167 1.01 2.97 -13.61
CA GLN A 167 0.12 3.99 -13.05
C GLN A 167 -1.28 3.91 -13.68
N ALA A 168 -1.36 3.71 -14.99
CA ALA A 168 -2.63 3.52 -15.69
C ALA A 168 -3.37 2.28 -15.16
N LYS A 169 -2.69 1.13 -15.02
CA LYS A 169 -3.29 -0.09 -14.45
C LYS A 169 -3.71 0.11 -13.00
N TYR A 170 -2.86 0.74 -12.18
CA TYR A 170 -3.17 1.07 -10.81
C TYR A 170 -4.43 1.94 -10.72
N THR A 171 -4.57 2.96 -11.56
CA THR A 171 -5.75 3.83 -11.60
C THR A 171 -7.01 3.05 -11.96
N GLN A 172 -6.93 2.18 -12.97
CA GLN A 172 -8.04 1.33 -13.40
C GLN A 172 -8.50 0.39 -12.28
N ILE A 173 -7.57 -0.25 -11.57
CA ILE A 173 -7.85 -1.15 -10.45
C ILE A 173 -8.35 -0.38 -9.23
N ALA A 174 -7.75 0.77 -8.93
CA ALA A 174 -8.11 1.59 -7.78
C ALA A 174 -9.56 2.08 -7.81
N ASN A 175 -10.13 2.29 -9.00
CA ASN A 175 -11.56 2.60 -9.14
C ASN A 175 -12.43 1.51 -8.49
N TYR A 176 -12.08 0.23 -8.65
CA TYR A 176 -12.77 -0.90 -8.02
C TYR A 176 -12.57 -1.00 -6.51
N LEU A 177 -11.50 -0.40 -5.97
CA LEU A 177 -11.22 -0.38 -4.54
C LEU A 177 -11.98 0.74 -3.81
N VAL A 178 -12.21 1.87 -4.47
CA VAL A 178 -12.76 3.09 -3.83
C VAL A 178 -14.23 3.35 -4.14
N VAL A 179 -14.75 2.77 -5.23
CA VAL A 179 -16.15 2.87 -5.64
C VAL A 179 -16.81 1.50 -5.45
N GLU A 180 -18.05 1.51 -4.95
CA GLU A 180 -18.83 0.28 -4.87
C GLU A 180 -19.24 -0.20 -6.27
N HIS A 181 -18.84 -1.43 -6.59
CA HIS A 181 -19.22 -2.09 -7.83
C HIS A 181 -20.20 -3.23 -7.54
N GLY A 182 -21.15 -3.45 -8.44
CA GLY A 182 -22.02 -4.61 -8.41
C GLY A 182 -21.33 -5.86 -8.97
N ALA A 183 -21.99 -7.01 -8.87
CA ALA A 183 -21.48 -8.27 -9.39
C ALA A 183 -21.81 -8.47 -10.88
N ARG A 184 -21.20 -7.67 -11.78
CA ARG A 184 -21.40 -7.77 -13.25
C ARG A 184 -20.31 -8.58 -13.95
N GLU A 185 -20.68 -9.48 -14.86
CA GLU A 185 -19.72 -10.28 -15.64
C GLU A 185 -18.72 -9.43 -16.44
N GLU A 186 -19.14 -8.26 -16.91
CA GLU A 186 -18.29 -7.27 -17.60
C GLU A 186 -17.10 -6.81 -16.74
N ASP A 187 -17.30 -6.66 -15.43
CA ASP A 187 -16.25 -6.26 -14.50
C ASP A 187 -15.19 -7.37 -14.37
N LEU A 188 -15.60 -8.64 -14.29
CA LEU A 188 -14.68 -9.79 -14.28
C LEU A 188 -13.89 -9.91 -15.59
N ARG A 189 -14.55 -9.69 -16.73
CA ARG A 189 -13.88 -9.69 -18.05
C ARG A 189 -12.83 -8.57 -18.12
N PHE A 190 -13.18 -7.37 -17.68
CA PHE A 190 -12.25 -6.23 -17.63
C PHE A 190 -11.04 -6.51 -16.73
N LEU A 191 -11.28 -6.97 -15.50
CA LEU A 191 -10.23 -7.36 -14.56
C LEU A 191 -9.32 -8.47 -15.14
N GLY A 192 -9.89 -9.45 -15.84
CA GLY A 192 -9.14 -10.49 -16.54
C GLY A 192 -8.24 -9.97 -17.67
N GLU A 193 -8.68 -8.97 -18.42
CA GLU A 193 -7.84 -8.30 -19.43
C GLU A 193 -6.68 -7.54 -18.78
N LEU A 194 -6.91 -6.84 -17.66
CA LEU A 194 -5.84 -6.16 -16.92
C LEU A 194 -4.74 -7.13 -16.45
N VAL A 195 -5.10 -8.34 -16.00
CA VAL A 195 -4.12 -9.38 -15.65
C VAL A 195 -3.23 -9.75 -16.84
N LYS A 196 -3.81 -9.88 -18.04
CA LYS A 196 -3.04 -10.19 -19.26
C LYS A 196 -2.09 -9.05 -19.60
N GLU A 197 -2.56 -7.81 -19.55
CA GLU A 197 -1.74 -6.63 -19.80
C GLU A 197 -0.57 -6.51 -18.81
N LEU A 198 -0.81 -6.76 -17.52
CA LEU A 198 0.24 -6.79 -16.49
C LEU A 198 1.31 -7.86 -16.78
N ARG A 199 0.91 -9.06 -17.21
CA ARG A 199 1.86 -10.12 -17.62
C ARG A 199 2.69 -9.73 -18.85
N VAL A 200 2.09 -9.00 -19.80
CA VAL A 200 2.80 -8.46 -20.96
C VAL A 200 3.84 -7.43 -20.50
N LEU A 201 3.49 -6.54 -19.57
CA LEU A 201 4.43 -5.56 -19.01
C LEU A 201 5.62 -6.24 -18.34
N GLU A 202 5.39 -7.26 -17.51
CA GLU A 202 6.46 -8.02 -16.85
C GLU A 202 7.38 -8.72 -17.85
N SER A 203 6.81 -9.32 -18.88
CA SER A 203 7.59 -9.95 -19.95
C SER A 203 8.44 -8.92 -20.69
N GLY A 204 7.89 -7.71 -20.91
CA GLY A 204 8.62 -6.58 -21.46
C GLY A 204 9.79 -6.16 -20.57
N VAL A 205 9.56 -5.99 -19.27
CA VAL A 205 10.61 -5.64 -18.29
C VAL A 205 11.72 -6.69 -18.26
N ALA A 206 11.37 -7.97 -18.26
CA ALA A 206 12.33 -9.06 -18.24
C ALA A 206 13.17 -9.13 -19.54
N SER A 207 12.58 -8.76 -20.68
CA SER A 207 13.29 -8.72 -21.97
C SER A 207 14.23 -7.53 -22.12
N ASP A 208 14.01 -6.45 -21.37
CA ASP A 208 14.81 -5.23 -21.43
C ASP A 208 15.95 -5.28 -20.42
N THR A 209 17.15 -5.63 -20.89
CA THR A 209 18.34 -5.78 -20.02
C THR A 209 18.73 -4.52 -19.24
N ILE A 210 18.40 -3.33 -19.73
CA ILE A 210 18.72 -2.08 -19.04
C ILE A 210 17.72 -1.87 -17.91
N ILE A 211 16.43 -2.02 -18.20
CA ILE A 211 15.37 -1.86 -17.19
C ILE A 211 15.45 -2.97 -16.13
N SER A 212 15.70 -4.21 -16.55
CA SER A 212 15.88 -5.35 -15.64
C SER A 212 16.98 -5.08 -14.60
N LYS A 213 18.05 -4.37 -14.97
CA LYS A 213 19.14 -3.99 -14.05
C LYS A 213 18.85 -2.75 -13.22
N HIS A 214 17.98 -1.86 -13.68
CA HIS A 214 17.75 -0.53 -13.09
C HIS A 214 16.25 -0.33 -12.81
N GLY A 215 15.73 -1.03 -11.80
CA GLY A 215 14.35 -0.90 -11.34
C GLY A 215 13.38 -2.01 -11.77
N GLY A 216 13.82 -2.95 -12.60
CA GLY A 216 12.98 -4.02 -13.12
C GLY A 216 12.33 -4.89 -12.05
N GLU A 217 13.05 -5.19 -10.95
CA GLU A 217 12.46 -5.91 -9.82
C GLU A 217 11.25 -5.17 -9.24
N HIS A 218 11.38 -3.87 -8.99
CA HIS A 218 10.30 -3.05 -8.42
C HIS A 218 9.10 -2.97 -9.35
N LEU A 219 9.32 -2.78 -10.66
CA LEU A 219 8.25 -2.77 -11.66
C LEU A 219 7.47 -4.09 -11.68
N VAL A 220 8.18 -5.22 -11.67
CA VAL A 220 7.56 -6.57 -11.66
C VAL A 220 6.82 -6.80 -10.35
N ARG A 221 7.36 -6.36 -9.21
CA ARG A 221 6.68 -6.49 -7.91
C ARG A 221 5.41 -5.66 -7.83
N ILE A 222 5.43 -4.40 -8.30
CA ILE A 222 4.22 -3.57 -8.41
C ILE A 222 3.17 -4.28 -9.26
N SER A 223 3.56 -4.78 -10.44
CA SER A 223 2.67 -5.55 -11.31
C SER A 223 2.07 -6.79 -10.63
N ALA A 224 2.89 -7.53 -9.87
CA ALA A 224 2.44 -8.70 -9.13
C ALA A 224 1.39 -8.32 -8.07
N TYR A 225 1.63 -7.29 -7.26
CA TYR A 225 0.65 -6.84 -6.26
C TYR A 225 -0.62 -6.25 -6.88
N LEU A 226 -0.53 -5.64 -8.06
CA LEU A 226 -1.71 -5.24 -8.83
C LEU A 226 -2.55 -6.45 -9.26
N ARG A 227 -1.91 -7.57 -9.66
CA ARG A 227 -2.63 -8.82 -9.92
C ARG A 227 -3.24 -9.40 -8.67
N ASP A 228 -2.52 -9.40 -7.54
CA ASP A 228 -3.05 -9.91 -6.27
C ASP A 228 -4.31 -9.11 -5.86
N LEU A 229 -4.32 -7.79 -6.10
CA LEU A 229 -5.52 -6.96 -5.92
C LEU A 229 -6.65 -7.35 -6.86
N ILE A 230 -6.36 -7.65 -8.13
CA ILE A 230 -7.38 -8.12 -9.09
C ILE A 230 -7.95 -9.48 -8.67
N GLU A 231 -7.11 -10.42 -8.25
CA GLU A 231 -7.54 -11.75 -7.77
C GLU A 231 -8.45 -11.62 -6.56
N LEU A 232 -8.09 -10.73 -5.63
CA LEU A 232 -8.90 -10.41 -4.46
C LEU A 232 -10.26 -9.80 -4.84
N LEU A 233 -10.27 -8.85 -5.78
CA LEU A 233 -11.50 -8.23 -6.29
C LEU A 233 -12.42 -9.24 -7.00
N ALA A 234 -11.84 -10.16 -7.77
CA ALA A 234 -12.60 -11.22 -8.44
C ALA A 234 -13.21 -12.21 -7.44
N ASP A 235 -12.50 -12.56 -6.37
CA ASP A 235 -13.04 -13.43 -5.32
C ASP A 235 -14.17 -12.73 -4.53
N MET A 236 -13.98 -11.45 -4.17
CA MET A 236 -15.03 -10.64 -3.54
C MET A 236 -16.29 -10.53 -4.40
N HIS A 237 -16.13 -10.50 -5.73
CA HIS A 237 -17.24 -10.48 -6.66
C HIS A 237 -18.06 -11.78 -6.63
N GLU A 238 -17.40 -12.94 -6.61
CA GLU A 238 -18.09 -14.23 -6.48
C GLU A 238 -18.79 -14.37 -5.12
N LEU A 239 -18.16 -13.89 -4.04
CA LEU A 239 -18.83 -13.82 -2.74
C LEU A 239 -20.10 -12.95 -2.78
N ALA A 240 -20.08 -11.81 -3.47
CA ALA A 240 -21.26 -10.94 -3.58
C ALA A 240 -22.42 -11.63 -4.31
N LYS A 241 -22.14 -12.46 -5.32
CA LYS A 241 -23.15 -13.31 -5.98
C LYS A 241 -23.75 -14.31 -5.00
N LEU A 242 -22.93 -14.97 -4.18
CA LEU A 242 -23.42 -15.95 -3.20
C LEU A 242 -24.35 -15.28 -2.17
N VAL A 243 -23.92 -14.15 -1.58
CA VAL A 243 -24.71 -13.42 -0.58
C VAL A 243 -26.04 -12.92 -1.16
N SER A 244 -26.03 -12.38 -2.39
CA SER A 244 -27.25 -11.89 -3.05
C SER A 244 -28.20 -13.01 -3.50
N SER A 245 -27.69 -14.21 -3.77
CA SER A 245 -28.52 -15.39 -4.09
C SER A 245 -29.14 -16.07 -2.86
N SER A 246 -28.63 -15.77 -1.66
CA SER A 246 -29.08 -16.33 -0.39
C SER A 246 -30.01 -15.43 0.43
N ALA A 247 -30.34 -14.24 -0.10
CA ALA A 247 -31.26 -13.26 0.48
C ALA A 247 -32.58 -13.23 -0.29
#